data_AF-A0A8K0GNT7-F1
#
_entry.id   AF-A0A8K0GNT7-F1
#
_cell.length_a   1.000
_cell.length_b   1.000
_cell.length_c   1.000
_cell.angle_alpha   90.00
_cell.angle_beta   90.00
_cell.angle_gamma   90.00
#
_symmetry.space_group_name_H-M   'P 1'
#
loop_
_entity.id
_entity.type
_entity.pdbx_description
1 polymer ?
#
loop_
_entity_poly.entity_id
_entity_poly.type
_entity_poly.pdbx_seq_one_letter_code
_entity_poly.pdbx_strand_id
1 'polypeptide(L)'
;MQRKIETTQKGRVLHKFVASSVDGQDEHLPDSDSDSEDLDLSIPLQGQMFCADEQIIPFKRKSALKCYNPKKHKWGYKLFALCDVYGTVYNSDVYTGKIVPKPYHRDIGASGNIVLQLSNIISSDQTYLLYFDHWFSLPLLFVELYKRGIGAIGTIRLPRFPGCAFTSNANLKKKGRGTYEEKESAIENVNIRTIKWFDNRGVILATTFSSAEPLRKTERWDKNEKKKVAIQKPYAVDIYNKFMGGVDLLDGQLAYYRIYVRLKKYYMRFFYHFIDK
;
A
#
# COMPACT_ATOMS: atom_id res chain seq x y z
N MET A 1 16.27 54.11 16.64
CA MET A 1 16.14 54.02 18.11
C MET A 1 15.70 52.60 18.44
N GLN A 2 16.49 51.88 19.25
CA GLN A 2 16.38 50.45 19.52
C GLN A 2 15.09 50.08 20.28
N ARG A 3 14.56 48.87 20.02
CA ARG A 3 14.55 47.76 21.00
C ARG A 3 14.11 46.44 20.36
N LYS A 4 15.00 45.43 20.46
CA LYS A 4 14.72 44.00 20.34
C LYS A 4 13.96 43.53 21.59
N ILE A 5 13.00 42.63 21.41
CA ILE A 5 12.70 41.54 22.35
C ILE A 5 12.52 40.27 21.51
N GLU A 6 13.37 39.27 21.74
CA GLU A 6 13.25 37.89 21.25
C GLU A 6 12.50 37.06 22.31
N THR A 7 11.58 36.17 21.91
CA THR A 7 11.40 34.82 22.50
C THR A 7 10.59 33.89 21.56
N THR A 8 11.32 33.02 20.85
CA THR A 8 11.17 31.57 20.58
C THR A 8 9.81 30.82 20.57
N GLN A 9 9.52 30.26 19.38
CA GLN A 9 8.96 28.94 18.97
C GLN A 9 7.71 28.30 19.62
N LYS A 10 6.68 28.02 18.80
CA LYS A 10 6.42 26.72 18.11
C LYS A 10 5.07 26.82 17.37
N GLY A 11 5.10 27.23 16.11
CA GLY A 11 3.92 27.26 15.23
C GLY A 11 3.90 26.07 14.28
N ARG A 12 2.85 25.25 14.38
CA ARG A 12 2.45 24.26 13.37
C ARG A 12 2.29 24.95 12.02
N VAL A 13 3.04 24.52 11.01
CA VAL A 13 2.68 24.79 9.61
C VAL A 13 1.85 23.61 9.12
N LEU A 14 0.53 23.77 9.20
CA LEU A 14 -0.42 22.91 8.48
C LEU A 14 -0.58 23.52 7.09
N HIS A 15 -0.09 22.84 6.05
CA HIS A 15 -0.45 23.16 4.69
C HIS A 15 -1.91 22.73 4.46
N LYS A 16 -2.84 23.69 4.56
CA LYS A 16 -4.19 23.56 4.03
C LYS A 16 -4.13 23.75 2.51
N PHE A 17 -4.66 22.79 1.77
CA PHE A 17 -5.06 22.99 0.38
C PHE A 17 -6.38 23.75 0.37
N VAL A 18 -6.43 24.92 -0.28
CA VAL A 18 -7.64 25.72 -0.45
C VAL A 18 -7.95 25.78 -1.94
N ALA A 19 -9.14 25.30 -2.31
CA ALA A 19 -9.81 25.66 -3.55
C ALA A 19 -10.81 26.78 -3.26
N SER A 20 -10.84 27.80 -4.12
CA SER A 20 -11.72 28.97 -4.03
C SER A 20 -13.11 28.68 -4.62
N SER A 21 -14.18 29.15 -3.96
CA SER A 21 -15.09 30.21 -4.49
C SER A 21 -16.40 30.38 -3.67
N VAL A 22 -16.62 31.64 -3.23
CA VAL A 22 -17.83 32.52 -3.24
C VAL A 22 -19.13 32.19 -2.46
N ASP A 23 -19.37 33.07 -1.46
CA ASP A 23 -20.58 33.74 -0.89
C ASP A 23 -21.91 33.01 -0.56
N GLY A 24 -22.26 33.06 0.74
CA GLY A 24 -23.39 33.89 1.24
C GLY A 24 -24.67 33.22 1.77
N GLN A 25 -24.84 33.25 3.12
CA GLN A 25 -26.01 33.68 3.92
C GLN A 25 -26.42 32.74 5.09
N ASP A 26 -26.57 33.37 6.27
CA ASP A 26 -26.97 32.83 7.58
C ASP A 26 -28.48 32.61 7.70
N GLU A 27 -28.90 31.52 8.36
CA GLU A 27 -30.13 31.46 9.19
C GLU A 27 -30.06 30.29 10.21
N HIS A 28 -30.73 30.44 11.36
CA HIS A 28 -30.46 29.76 12.63
C HIS A 28 -31.57 28.75 13.07
N LEU A 29 -31.15 27.49 13.32
CA LEU A 29 -31.68 26.39 14.20
C LEU A 29 -33.15 25.86 14.07
N PRO A 30 -33.49 24.59 14.45
CA PRO A 30 -33.01 23.86 15.64
C PRO A 30 -32.65 22.36 15.50
N ASP A 31 -32.14 21.82 16.61
CA ASP A 31 -31.58 20.48 16.86
C ASP A 31 -32.46 19.28 16.45
N SER A 32 -31.82 18.27 15.85
CA SER A 32 -32.28 16.88 15.92
C SER A 32 -31.13 15.90 15.72
N ASP A 33 -30.91 15.07 16.74
CA ASP A 33 -29.98 13.95 16.77
C ASP A 33 -30.10 13.06 15.52
N SER A 34 -29.01 12.90 14.77
CA SER A 34 -28.79 11.74 13.91
C SER A 34 -27.30 11.46 13.81
N ASP A 35 -26.94 10.23 14.15
CA ASP A 35 -25.61 9.66 14.02
C ASP A 35 -25.10 9.83 12.58
N SER A 36 -24.29 10.87 12.35
CA SER A 36 -23.51 11.01 11.12
C SER A 36 -22.16 10.36 11.38
N GLU A 37 -21.93 9.23 10.72
CA GLU A 37 -20.59 8.71 10.51
C GLU A 37 -19.81 9.81 9.77
N ASP A 38 -18.99 10.56 10.52
CA ASP A 38 -18.01 11.49 9.97
C ASP A 38 -17.07 10.72 9.02
N LEU A 39 -17.45 10.69 7.75
CA LEU A 39 -16.59 10.29 6.64
C LEU A 39 -15.42 11.26 6.62
N ASP A 40 -14.28 10.78 7.12
CA ASP A 40 -12.97 11.42 7.05
C ASP A 40 -12.69 11.85 5.60
N LEU A 41 -12.98 13.11 5.29
CA LEU A 41 -12.82 13.79 4.00
C LEU A 41 -11.37 13.82 3.47
N SER A 42 -10.43 13.19 4.20
CA SER A 42 -9.03 13.07 3.80
C SER A 42 -8.69 11.75 3.10
N ILE A 43 -9.58 10.75 3.12
CA ILE A 43 -9.35 9.45 2.48
C ILE A 43 -9.91 9.49 1.04
N PRO A 44 -9.10 9.19 0.02
CA PRO A 44 -9.61 9.05 -1.34
C PRO A 44 -10.76 8.03 -1.41
N LEU A 45 -11.69 8.24 -2.34
CA LEU A 45 -12.80 7.31 -2.58
C LEU A 45 -12.23 5.91 -2.89
N GLN A 46 -13.00 4.85 -2.62
CA GLN A 46 -12.53 3.47 -2.85
C GLN A 46 -12.02 3.22 -4.28
N GLY A 47 -12.56 3.93 -5.27
CA GLY A 47 -12.09 3.90 -6.67
C GLY A 47 -10.73 4.57 -6.93
N GLN A 48 -10.12 5.19 -5.92
CA GLN A 48 -8.81 5.85 -5.99
C GLN A 48 -7.72 5.05 -5.25
N MET A 49 -8.01 3.81 -4.84
CA MET A 49 -7.14 2.97 -4.05
C MET A 49 -6.75 1.72 -4.84
N PHE A 50 -5.46 1.58 -5.13
CA PHE A 50 -4.92 0.49 -5.93
C PHE A 50 -3.91 -0.33 -5.14
N CYS A 51 -3.88 -1.64 -5.39
CA CYS A 51 -2.81 -2.52 -4.91
C CYS A 51 -2.03 -3.12 -6.07
N ALA A 52 -0.71 -3.24 -5.90
CA ALA A 52 0.17 -3.95 -6.81
C ALA A 52 0.71 -5.21 -6.15
N ASP A 53 0.49 -6.36 -6.79
CA ASP A 53 1.02 -7.64 -6.31
C ASP A 53 1.25 -8.64 -7.46
N GLU A 54 1.86 -9.77 -7.12
CA GLU A 54 2.09 -10.90 -8.01
C GLU A 54 0.92 -11.90 -8.03
N GLN A 55 0.60 -12.39 -9.22
CA GLN A 55 -0.37 -13.44 -9.48
C GLN A 55 0.31 -14.60 -10.22
N ILE A 56 -0.16 -15.83 -9.99
CA ILE A 56 0.33 -17.01 -10.73
C ILE A 56 -0.80 -17.59 -11.59
N ILE A 57 -0.57 -17.62 -12.91
CA ILE A 57 -1.42 -18.32 -13.88
C ILE A 57 -1.00 -19.79 -13.91
N PRO A 58 -1.78 -20.73 -13.35
CA PRO A 58 -1.33 -22.11 -13.16
C PRO A 58 -1.11 -22.80 -14.50
N PHE A 59 0.05 -23.41 -14.66
CA PHE A 59 0.42 -24.15 -15.85
C PHE A 59 1.51 -25.18 -15.53
N LYS A 60 1.23 -26.46 -15.75
CA LYS A 60 2.14 -27.55 -15.36
C LYS A 60 3.09 -28.03 -16.47
N ARG A 61 2.77 -27.81 -17.74
CA ARG A 61 3.58 -28.32 -18.87
C ARG A 61 4.96 -27.63 -18.95
N LYS A 62 5.86 -28.17 -19.77
CA LYS A 62 7.17 -27.56 -20.02
C LYS A 62 6.99 -26.21 -20.71
N SER A 63 7.66 -25.18 -20.21
CA SER A 63 7.72 -23.84 -20.78
C SER A 63 8.90 -23.11 -20.15
N ALA A 64 9.61 -22.31 -20.94
CA ALA A 64 10.76 -21.53 -20.48
C ALA A 64 10.37 -20.40 -19.51
N LEU A 65 9.15 -19.86 -19.62
CA LEU A 65 8.66 -18.75 -18.81
C LEU A 65 7.95 -19.20 -17.53
N LYS A 66 7.91 -20.51 -17.26
CA LYS A 66 7.22 -21.06 -16.10
C LYS A 66 8.03 -20.81 -14.82
N CYS A 67 7.41 -20.20 -13.84
CA CYS A 67 7.98 -19.96 -12.52
C CYS A 67 7.49 -21.00 -11.51
N TYR A 68 8.32 -21.22 -10.48
CA TYR A 68 7.95 -21.96 -9.29
C TYR A 68 7.56 -21.00 -8.16
N ASN A 69 6.36 -21.13 -7.60
CA ASN A 69 5.93 -20.37 -6.43
C ASN A 69 5.21 -21.29 -5.42
N PRO A 70 5.87 -21.72 -4.33
CA PRO A 70 5.30 -22.67 -3.39
C PRO A 70 4.15 -22.10 -2.54
N LYS A 71 4.01 -20.77 -2.45
CA LYS A 71 2.99 -20.11 -1.61
C LYS A 71 1.64 -19.95 -2.30
N LYS A 72 1.63 -19.85 -3.63
CA LYS A 72 0.43 -19.79 -4.46
C LYS A 72 0.28 -21.11 -5.22
N HIS A 73 0.11 -21.06 -6.53
CA HIS A 73 0.19 -22.26 -7.36
C HIS A 73 1.65 -22.63 -7.66
N LYS A 74 2.06 -23.85 -7.26
CA LYS A 74 3.45 -24.34 -7.37
C LYS A 74 4.11 -24.07 -8.73
N TRP A 75 3.37 -24.20 -9.83
CA TRP A 75 3.90 -24.04 -11.18
C TRP A 75 2.95 -23.21 -12.05
N GLY A 76 3.47 -22.16 -12.67
CA GLY A 76 2.67 -21.31 -13.55
C GLY A 76 3.45 -20.15 -14.14
N TYR A 77 2.76 -19.28 -14.86
CA TYR A 77 3.31 -18.01 -15.33
C TYR A 77 3.11 -16.95 -14.26
N LYS A 78 4.16 -16.21 -13.94
CA LYS A 78 4.07 -15.07 -13.03
C LYS A 78 3.57 -13.85 -13.80
N LEU A 79 2.60 -13.16 -13.21
CA LEU A 79 2.05 -11.89 -13.68
C LEU A 79 2.14 -10.90 -12.51
N PHE A 80 2.42 -9.64 -12.80
CA PHE A 80 2.23 -8.55 -11.85
C PHE A 80 0.94 -7.82 -12.23
N ALA A 81 0.09 -7.51 -11.26
CA ALA A 81 -1.20 -6.89 -11.49
C ALA A 81 -1.35 -5.64 -10.62
N LEU A 82 -1.99 -4.62 -11.19
CA LEU A 82 -2.53 -3.47 -10.50
C LEU A 82 -4.05 -3.65 -10.43
N CYS A 83 -4.58 -3.77 -9.22
CA CYS A 83 -6.00 -3.96 -8.98
C CYS A 83 -6.57 -2.86 -8.09
N ASP A 84 -7.87 -2.59 -8.22
CA ASP A 84 -8.60 -1.85 -7.19
C ASP A 84 -8.97 -2.77 -6.00
N VAL A 85 -9.71 -2.19 -5.06
CA VAL A 85 -10.17 -2.86 -3.84
C VAL A 85 -11.21 -3.97 -4.10
N TYR A 86 -11.83 -3.99 -5.28
CA TYR A 86 -12.84 -4.98 -5.68
C TYR A 86 -12.24 -6.14 -6.50
N GLY A 87 -10.94 -6.08 -6.79
CA GLY A 87 -10.22 -7.07 -7.57
C GLY A 87 -10.19 -6.78 -9.08
N THR A 88 -10.75 -5.66 -9.52
CA THR A 88 -10.74 -5.26 -10.94
C THR A 88 -9.31 -4.96 -11.37
N VAL A 89 -8.86 -5.57 -12.48
CA VAL A 89 -7.51 -5.38 -13.00
C VAL A 89 -7.47 -4.16 -13.92
N TYR A 90 -6.64 -3.18 -13.60
CA TYR A 90 -6.46 -1.99 -14.45
C TYR A 90 -5.21 -2.08 -15.31
N ASN A 91 -4.16 -2.72 -14.80
CA ASN A 91 -2.93 -2.93 -15.55
C ASN A 91 -2.27 -4.25 -15.12
N SER A 92 -1.54 -4.88 -16.03
CA SER A 92 -0.75 -6.07 -15.69
C SER A 92 0.44 -6.26 -16.61
N ASP A 93 1.47 -6.93 -16.10
CA ASP A 93 2.68 -7.25 -16.85
C ASP A 93 3.14 -8.70 -16.62
N VAL A 94 3.47 -9.40 -17.70
CA VAL A 94 3.87 -10.80 -17.65
C VAL A 94 5.36 -10.88 -17.37
N TYR A 95 5.75 -11.63 -16.34
CA TYR A 95 7.15 -11.85 -16.05
C TYR A 95 7.79 -12.76 -17.11
N THR A 96 8.76 -12.22 -17.84
CA THR A 96 9.47 -12.92 -18.93
C THR A 96 10.86 -13.41 -18.54
N GLY A 97 11.21 -13.41 -17.26
CA GLY A 97 12.51 -13.87 -16.75
C GLY A 97 13.54 -12.77 -16.52
N LYS A 98 13.32 -11.58 -17.08
CA LYS A 98 14.10 -10.36 -16.80
C LYS A 98 13.16 -9.19 -16.60
N ILE A 99 13.55 -8.28 -15.72
CA ILE A 99 12.85 -7.03 -15.49
C ILE A 99 13.84 -5.93 -15.83
N VAL A 100 13.49 -5.11 -16.82
CA VAL A 100 14.35 -4.08 -17.38
C VAL A 100 13.60 -2.76 -17.24
N PRO A 101 14.26 -1.66 -16.83
CA PRO A 101 13.63 -0.34 -16.85
C PRO A 101 13.15 -0.02 -18.27
N LYS A 102 12.00 0.66 -18.37
CA LYS A 102 11.55 1.20 -19.66
C LYS A 102 12.48 2.34 -20.09
N PRO A 103 12.68 2.54 -21.41
CA PRO A 103 13.41 3.70 -21.91
C PRO A 103 12.88 5.00 -21.31
N TYR A 104 13.78 5.95 -21.03
CA TYR A 104 13.47 7.27 -20.46
C TYR A 104 12.90 7.27 -19.02
N HIS A 105 12.78 6.10 -18.38
CA HIS A 105 12.47 6.03 -16.96
C HIS A 105 13.75 5.83 -16.14
N ARG A 106 13.78 6.47 -14.97
CA ARG A 106 14.82 6.23 -13.97
C ARG A 106 14.78 4.76 -13.54
N ASP A 107 15.92 4.09 -13.56
CA ASP A 107 16.04 2.76 -12.97
C ASP A 107 16.07 2.86 -11.45
N ILE A 108 15.00 2.38 -10.81
CA ILE A 108 14.87 2.34 -9.35
C ILE A 108 15.00 0.91 -8.80
N GLY A 109 15.52 -0.01 -9.61
CA GLY A 109 15.65 -1.43 -9.32
C GLY A 109 14.47 -2.24 -9.84
N ALA A 110 14.74 -3.50 -10.21
CA ALA A 110 13.79 -4.38 -10.89
C ALA A 110 12.37 -4.39 -10.27
N SER A 111 12.25 -4.59 -8.96
CA SER A 111 10.93 -4.66 -8.33
C SER A 111 10.21 -3.31 -8.27
N GLY A 112 10.94 -2.20 -8.08
CA GLY A 112 10.37 -0.85 -8.13
C GLY A 112 9.90 -0.49 -9.55
N ASN A 113 10.68 -0.85 -10.57
CA ASN A 113 10.36 -0.57 -11.98
C ASN A 113 9.03 -1.20 -12.41
N ILE A 114 8.67 -2.37 -11.87
CA ILE A 114 7.38 -3.01 -12.14
C ILE A 114 6.23 -2.13 -11.65
N VAL A 115 6.26 -1.70 -10.39
CA VAL A 115 5.18 -0.88 -9.83
C VAL A 115 5.10 0.47 -10.52
N LEU A 116 6.26 1.06 -10.84
CA LEU A 116 6.33 2.31 -11.58
C LEU A 116 5.70 2.19 -12.98
N GLN A 117 5.93 1.06 -13.66
CA GLN A 117 5.32 0.77 -14.95
C GLN A 117 3.81 0.52 -14.82
N LEU A 118 3.39 -0.28 -13.84
CA LEU A 118 1.97 -0.59 -13.63
C LEU A 118 1.17 0.68 -13.32
N SER A 119 1.72 1.58 -12.52
CA SER A 119 1.11 2.85 -12.13
C SER A 119 1.06 3.92 -13.22
N ASN A 120 1.66 3.70 -14.40
CA ASN A 120 1.62 4.70 -15.49
C ASN A 120 0.21 5.00 -16.03
N ILE A 121 -0.76 4.13 -15.76
CA ILE A 121 -2.17 4.35 -16.14
C ILE A 121 -2.92 5.21 -15.12
N ILE A 122 -2.35 5.44 -13.93
CA ILE A 122 -2.95 6.26 -12.90
C ILE A 122 -2.74 7.72 -13.30
N SER A 123 -3.85 8.45 -13.46
CA SER A 123 -3.82 9.86 -13.80
C SER A 123 -3.37 10.72 -12.62
N SER A 124 -2.88 11.92 -12.91
CA SER A 124 -2.41 12.89 -11.92
C SER A 124 -3.44 13.98 -11.59
N ASP A 125 -4.68 13.81 -12.05
CA ASP A 125 -5.79 14.75 -11.86
C ASP A 125 -6.45 14.61 -10.48
N GLN A 126 -6.28 13.46 -9.83
CA GLN A 126 -6.83 13.15 -8.51
C GLN A 126 -5.76 12.52 -7.61
N THR A 127 -6.05 12.50 -6.31
CA THR A 127 -5.19 11.84 -5.32
C THR A 127 -5.46 10.33 -5.35
N TYR A 128 -4.49 9.57 -5.83
CA TYR A 128 -4.53 8.11 -5.81
C TYR A 128 -3.57 7.54 -4.76
N LEU A 129 -3.96 6.41 -4.17
CA LEU A 129 -3.15 5.69 -3.19
C LEU A 129 -2.78 4.30 -3.70
N LEU A 130 -1.50 3.96 -3.57
CA LEU A 130 -0.92 2.72 -4.05
C LEU A 130 -0.34 1.88 -2.91
N TYR A 131 -0.82 0.65 -2.81
CA TYR A 131 -0.48 -0.33 -1.79
C TYR A 131 0.38 -1.44 -2.39
N PHE A 132 1.47 -1.86 -1.75
CA PHE A 132 2.30 -2.95 -2.26
C PHE A 132 3.08 -3.71 -1.18
N ASP A 133 3.49 -4.92 -1.54
CA ASP A 133 4.25 -5.80 -0.66
C ASP A 133 5.73 -5.40 -0.51
N HIS A 134 6.45 -6.10 0.38
CA HIS A 134 7.85 -5.82 0.66
C HIS A 134 8.83 -6.09 -0.48
N TRP A 135 8.42 -6.85 -1.51
CA TRP A 135 9.29 -7.20 -2.61
C TRP A 135 9.43 -6.00 -3.54
N PHE A 136 8.34 -5.25 -3.73
CA PHE A 136 8.30 -3.99 -4.47
C PHE A 136 8.87 -2.80 -3.69
N SER A 137 8.72 -2.78 -2.36
CA SER A 137 9.09 -1.62 -1.55
C SER A 137 10.58 -1.28 -1.54
N LEU A 138 10.95 -0.28 -2.35
CA LEU A 138 12.27 0.35 -2.39
C LEU A 138 12.12 1.86 -2.08
N PRO A 139 13.07 2.50 -1.40
CA PRO A 139 12.96 3.92 -1.04
C PRO A 139 12.68 4.83 -2.24
N LEU A 140 13.38 4.59 -3.36
CA LEU A 140 13.19 5.36 -4.59
C LEU A 140 11.81 5.17 -5.23
N LEU A 141 11.13 4.03 -5.01
CA LEU A 141 9.76 3.84 -5.49
C LEU A 141 8.80 4.83 -4.81
N PHE A 142 8.93 5.03 -3.50
CA PHE A 142 8.12 6.01 -2.77
C PHE A 142 8.36 7.44 -3.26
N VAL A 143 9.62 7.78 -3.55
CA VAL A 143 10.00 9.08 -4.10
C VAL A 143 9.37 9.32 -5.47
N GLU A 144 9.52 8.36 -6.40
CA GLU A 144 9.00 8.51 -7.77
C GLU A 144 7.45 8.52 -7.81
N LEU A 145 6.78 7.73 -6.97
CA LEU A 145 5.32 7.77 -6.85
C LEU A 145 4.84 9.10 -6.28
N TYR A 146 5.50 9.63 -5.24
CA TYR A 146 5.15 10.92 -4.66
C TYR A 146 5.32 12.07 -5.67
N LYS A 147 6.40 12.08 -6.45
CA LYS A 147 6.63 13.06 -7.53
C LYS A 147 5.54 13.01 -8.61
N ARG A 148 4.84 11.89 -8.77
CA ARG A 148 3.70 11.71 -9.68
C ARG A 148 2.35 12.07 -9.04
N GLY A 149 2.33 12.52 -7.79
CA GLY A 149 1.09 12.77 -7.05
C GLY A 149 0.41 11.52 -6.50
N ILE A 150 1.10 10.37 -6.49
CA ILE A 150 0.56 9.09 -5.98
C ILE A 150 1.07 8.87 -4.56
N GLY A 151 0.15 8.82 -3.58
CA GLY A 151 0.48 8.41 -2.22
C GLY A 151 0.80 6.92 -2.19
N ALA A 152 1.85 6.51 -1.49
CA ALA A 152 2.30 5.13 -1.46
C ALA A 152 2.38 4.59 -0.03
N ILE A 153 2.05 3.31 0.14
CA ILE A 153 2.29 2.57 1.38
C ILE A 153 2.65 1.12 1.08
N GLY A 154 3.70 0.62 1.75
CA GLY A 154 4.11 -0.76 1.57
C GLY A 154 4.84 -1.32 2.77
N THR A 155 4.78 -2.65 2.92
CA THR A 155 5.63 -3.35 3.88
C THR A 155 7.09 -3.25 3.46
N ILE A 156 8.03 -3.14 4.39
CA ILE A 156 9.46 -3.00 4.06
C ILE A 156 10.33 -4.04 4.74
N ARG A 157 11.48 -4.33 4.12
CA ARG A 157 12.58 -5.08 4.74
C ARG A 157 13.71 -4.11 5.03
N LEU A 158 14.15 -4.03 6.29
CA LEU A 158 15.17 -3.07 6.74
C LEU A 158 16.46 -3.05 5.90
N PRO A 159 17.01 -4.19 5.44
CA PRO A 159 18.22 -4.16 4.61
C PRO A 159 18.05 -3.41 3.28
N ARG A 160 16.82 -3.21 2.81
CA ARG A 160 16.49 -2.46 1.59
C ARG A 160 16.17 -0.99 1.84
N PHE A 161 16.13 -0.57 3.11
CA PHE A 161 15.78 0.78 3.55
C PHE A 161 16.89 1.31 4.47
N PRO A 162 18.05 1.70 3.90
CA PRO A 162 19.19 2.19 4.68
C PRO A 162 18.83 3.47 5.45
N GLY A 163 19.44 3.67 6.62
CA GLY A 163 19.16 4.81 7.50
C GLY A 163 17.94 4.62 8.41
N CYS A 164 17.13 3.59 8.17
CA CYS A 164 16.01 3.25 9.03
C CYS A 164 16.42 2.18 10.06
N ALA A 165 16.52 2.58 11.34
CA ALA A 165 16.81 1.67 12.45
C ALA A 165 15.61 1.60 13.40
N PHE A 166 15.24 0.42 13.88
CA PHE A 166 14.18 0.26 14.88
C PHE A 166 14.63 -0.64 16.01
N THR A 167 13.94 -0.54 17.15
CA THR A 167 14.13 -1.47 18.27
C THR A 167 13.92 -2.91 17.81
N SER A 168 14.74 -3.84 18.30
CA SER A 168 14.68 -5.25 17.93
C SER A 168 13.32 -5.88 18.28
N ASN A 169 12.92 -6.92 17.56
CA ASN A 169 11.67 -7.63 17.85
C ASN A 169 11.66 -8.23 19.27
N ALA A 170 12.81 -8.63 19.80
CA ALA A 170 12.93 -9.14 21.17
C ALA A 170 12.61 -8.06 22.21
N ASN A 171 13.07 -6.84 22.00
CA ASN A 171 12.81 -5.72 22.90
C ASN A 171 11.37 -5.20 22.77
N LEU A 172 10.82 -5.13 21.56
CA LEU A 172 9.40 -4.78 21.36
C LEU A 172 8.47 -5.83 21.98
N LYS A 173 8.83 -7.11 21.92
CA LYS A 173 8.07 -8.18 22.60
C LYS A 173 7.96 -7.96 24.10
N LYS A 174 9.00 -7.40 24.75
CA LYS A 174 8.98 -7.06 26.18
C LYS A 174 8.06 -5.88 26.49
N LYS A 175 7.93 -4.92 25.55
CA LYS A 175 7.02 -3.76 25.69
C LYS A 175 5.54 -4.15 25.52
N GLY A 176 5.26 -5.29 24.88
CA GLY A 176 3.92 -5.85 24.73
C GLY A 176 3.33 -5.66 23.34
N ARG A 177 2.26 -6.42 23.06
CA ARG A 177 1.53 -6.35 21.78
C ARG A 177 0.87 -4.98 21.63
N GLY A 178 0.87 -4.44 20.42
CA GLY A 178 0.36 -3.10 20.12
C GLY A 178 1.41 -2.00 20.18
N THR A 179 2.60 -2.28 20.72
CA THR A 179 3.72 -1.32 20.72
C THR A 179 4.10 -0.94 19.29
N TYR A 180 4.35 0.35 19.07
CA TYR A 180 4.82 0.86 17.79
C TYR A 180 5.95 1.88 17.94
N GLU A 181 6.68 2.09 16.85
CA GLU A 181 7.69 3.13 16.68
C GLU A 181 7.46 3.79 15.32
N GLU A 182 7.45 5.12 15.27
CA GLU A 182 7.36 5.89 14.02
C GLU A 182 8.63 6.73 13.87
N LYS A 183 9.13 6.80 12.63
CA LYS A 183 10.28 7.63 12.25
C LYS A 183 10.01 8.29 10.91
N GLU A 184 10.48 9.51 10.75
CA GLU A 184 10.41 10.24 9.50
C GLU A 184 11.81 10.44 8.93
N SER A 185 11.94 10.29 7.62
CA SER A 185 13.17 10.51 6.87
C SER A 185 12.85 11.18 5.55
N ALA A 186 13.71 12.10 5.12
CA ALA A 186 13.60 12.71 3.80
C ALA A 186 14.56 12.02 2.83
N ILE A 187 14.06 11.60 1.66
CA ILE A 187 14.85 11.05 0.56
C ILE A 187 14.52 11.87 -0.68
N GLU A 188 15.53 12.53 -1.25
CA GLU A 188 15.34 13.45 -2.39
C GLU A 188 14.23 14.49 -2.15
N ASN A 189 14.22 15.10 -0.95
CA ASN A 189 13.22 16.07 -0.50
C ASN A 189 11.79 15.53 -0.39
N VAL A 190 11.59 14.21 -0.43
CA VAL A 190 10.31 13.56 -0.17
C VAL A 190 10.33 12.97 1.24
N ASN A 191 9.37 13.39 2.07
CA ASN A 191 9.20 12.84 3.40
C ASN A 191 8.55 11.44 3.33
N ILE A 192 9.24 10.47 3.90
CA ILE A 192 8.77 9.09 4.02
C ILE A 192 8.72 8.76 5.52
N ARG A 193 7.54 8.39 5.99
CA ARG A 193 7.35 7.86 7.35
C ARG A 193 7.52 6.36 7.34
N THR A 194 8.25 5.86 8.32
CA THR A 194 8.45 4.43 8.56
C THR A 194 7.88 4.08 9.92
N ILE A 195 7.02 3.07 9.95
CA ILE A 195 6.27 2.68 11.14
C ILE A 195 6.54 1.21 11.40
N LYS A 196 7.07 0.89 12.58
CA LYS A 196 7.19 -0.47 13.06
C LYS A 196 6.11 -0.75 14.09
N TRP A 197 5.31 -1.78 13.87
CA TRP A 197 4.27 -2.22 14.79
C TRP A 197 4.51 -3.66 15.22
N PHE A 198 4.34 -3.94 16.51
CA PHE A 198 4.55 -5.26 17.08
C PHE A 198 3.23 -5.90 17.50
N ASP A 199 2.88 -7.01 16.86
CA ASP A 199 1.83 -7.93 17.30
C ASP A 199 2.46 -9.27 17.71
N ASN A 200 2.31 -10.32 16.89
CA ASN A 200 3.04 -11.57 17.09
C ASN A 200 4.50 -11.47 16.61
N ARG A 201 4.73 -10.63 15.61
CA ARG A 201 6.04 -10.29 15.03
C ARG A 201 6.02 -8.81 14.66
N GLY A 202 7.20 -8.20 14.62
CA GLY A 202 7.35 -6.83 14.15
C GLY A 202 7.10 -6.76 12.64
N VAL A 203 6.15 -5.94 12.23
CA VAL A 203 5.91 -5.54 10.84
C VAL A 203 6.37 -4.10 10.68
N ILE A 204 6.94 -3.78 9.53
CA ILE A 204 7.44 -2.43 9.23
C ILE A 204 6.79 -1.98 7.93
N LEU A 205 6.20 -0.78 7.96
CA LEU A 205 5.62 -0.10 6.81
C LEU A 205 6.45 1.15 6.50
N ALA A 206 6.49 1.52 5.23
CA ALA A 206 6.87 2.86 4.78
C ALA A 206 5.67 3.50 4.07
N THR A 207 5.49 4.80 4.23
CA THR A 207 4.40 5.55 3.60
C THR A 207 4.77 7.00 3.34
N THR A 208 4.18 7.59 2.28
CA THR A 208 4.31 9.02 1.95
C THR A 208 3.09 9.86 2.32
N PHE A 209 2.00 9.24 2.80
CA PHE A 209 0.73 9.94 3.03
C PHE A 209 0.08 9.66 4.39
N SER A 210 0.44 8.54 5.05
CA SER A 210 -0.16 8.14 6.33
C SER A 210 0.80 8.38 7.51
N SER A 211 0.29 8.18 8.72
CA SER A 211 1.03 8.22 9.99
C SER A 211 0.62 7.09 10.92
N ALA A 212 1.25 6.99 12.09
CA ALA A 212 0.82 6.05 13.11
C ALA A 212 -0.50 6.46 13.77
N GLU A 213 -0.69 7.75 14.03
CA GLU A 213 -1.93 8.30 14.58
C GLU A 213 -2.95 8.61 13.45
N PRO A 214 -4.27 8.56 13.73
CA PRO A 214 -4.88 8.13 14.99
C PRO A 214 -4.84 6.60 15.17
N LEU A 215 -4.54 6.12 16.38
CA LEU A 215 -4.56 4.68 16.63
C LEU A 215 -5.95 4.05 16.43
N ARG A 216 -5.97 2.86 15.85
CA ARG A 216 -7.17 2.03 15.69
C ARG A 216 -7.09 0.83 16.62
N LYS A 217 -8.25 0.33 17.06
CA LYS A 217 -8.33 -0.93 17.81
C LYS A 217 -8.57 -2.09 16.85
N THR A 218 -7.97 -3.24 17.15
CA THR A 218 -8.25 -4.50 16.44
C THR A 218 -8.36 -5.62 17.45
N GLU A 219 -9.34 -6.51 17.27
CA GLU A 219 -9.39 -7.73 18.06
C GLU A 219 -8.40 -8.76 17.50
N ARG A 220 -7.60 -9.35 18.38
CA ARG A 220 -6.70 -10.45 18.02
C ARG A 220 -6.80 -11.56 19.05
N TRP A 221 -6.72 -12.79 18.58
CA TRP A 221 -6.59 -13.94 19.47
C TRP A 221 -5.28 -13.86 20.27
N ASP A 222 -5.36 -14.08 21.56
CA ASP A 222 -4.21 -14.29 22.43
C ASP A 222 -4.13 -15.75 22.85
N LYS A 223 -2.98 -16.39 22.59
CA LYS A 223 -2.77 -17.80 22.92
C LYS A 223 -2.61 -18.05 24.42
N ASN A 224 -2.08 -17.08 25.16
CA ASN A 224 -1.84 -17.20 26.60
C ASN A 224 -3.16 -17.04 27.36
N GLU A 225 -3.96 -16.04 26.98
CA GLU A 225 -5.24 -15.76 27.62
C GLU A 225 -6.42 -16.57 27.04
N LYS A 226 -6.20 -17.26 25.92
CA LYS A 226 -7.21 -18.05 25.19
C LYS A 226 -8.50 -17.26 24.90
N LYS A 227 -8.37 -15.96 24.65
CA LYS A 227 -9.47 -15.06 24.32
C LYS A 227 -9.04 -14.03 23.29
N LYS A 228 -10.01 -13.31 22.73
CA LYS A 228 -9.72 -12.13 21.93
C LYS A 228 -9.39 -10.95 22.83
N VAL A 229 -8.30 -10.27 22.51
CA VAL A 229 -7.85 -9.05 23.18
C VAL A 229 -7.87 -7.89 22.19
N ALA A 230 -8.28 -6.72 22.65
CA ALA A 230 -8.23 -5.49 21.87
C ALA A 230 -6.82 -4.92 21.90
N ILE A 231 -6.20 -4.78 20.73
CA ILE A 231 -4.83 -4.29 20.56
C ILE A 231 -4.88 -2.99 19.78
N GLN A 232 -4.07 -2.02 20.19
CA GLN A 232 -3.87 -0.79 19.43
C GLN A 232 -2.98 -1.07 18.21
N LYS A 233 -3.39 -0.57 17.05
CA LYS A 233 -2.61 -0.60 15.82
C LYS A 233 -2.52 0.80 15.21
N PRO A 234 -1.37 1.16 14.63
CA PRO A 234 -1.23 2.39 13.86
C PRO A 234 -2.25 2.49 12.72
N TYR A 235 -2.70 3.72 12.41
CA TYR A 235 -3.60 3.98 11.29
C TYR A 235 -3.05 3.46 9.96
N ALA A 236 -1.76 3.70 9.69
CA ALA A 236 -1.07 3.17 8.52
C ALA A 236 -1.20 1.64 8.37
N VAL A 237 -1.18 0.90 9.48
CA VAL A 237 -1.35 -0.56 9.48
C VAL A 237 -2.79 -0.94 9.20
N ASP A 238 -3.76 -0.16 9.69
CA ASP A 238 -5.17 -0.37 9.42
C ASP A 238 -5.49 -0.23 7.92
N ILE A 239 -5.14 0.91 7.34
CA ILE A 239 -5.39 1.18 5.91
C ILE A 239 -4.64 0.20 5.00
N TYR A 240 -3.39 -0.17 5.35
CA TYR A 240 -2.63 -1.13 4.56
C TYR A 240 -3.35 -2.48 4.48
N ASN A 241 -3.81 -2.99 5.63
CA ASN A 241 -4.53 -4.27 5.66
C ASN A 241 -5.88 -4.21 4.96
N LYS A 242 -6.54 -3.03 4.93
CA LYS A 242 -7.82 -2.83 4.26
C LYS A 242 -7.70 -2.88 2.74
N PHE A 243 -6.63 -2.32 2.16
CA PHE A 243 -6.56 -2.04 0.72
C PHE A 243 -5.51 -2.85 -0.06
N MET A 244 -4.59 -3.57 0.61
CA MET A 244 -3.62 -4.43 -0.07
C MET A 244 -4.23 -5.68 -0.73
N GLY A 245 -5.44 -6.08 -0.31
CA GLY A 245 -6.03 -7.39 -0.64
C GLY A 245 -6.67 -7.54 -2.02
N GLY A 246 -6.64 -6.53 -2.90
CA GLY A 246 -7.35 -6.56 -4.18
C GLY A 246 -6.87 -7.66 -5.14
N VAL A 247 -5.56 -7.89 -5.25
CA VAL A 247 -5.01 -8.98 -6.08
C VAL A 247 -5.36 -10.36 -5.52
N ASP A 248 -5.39 -10.51 -4.20
CA ASP A 248 -5.78 -11.77 -3.56
C ASP A 248 -7.30 -12.04 -3.71
N LEU A 249 -8.12 -10.98 -3.69
CA LEU A 249 -9.55 -11.06 -3.99
C LEU A 249 -9.78 -11.52 -5.43
N LEU A 250 -9.05 -10.95 -6.39
CA LEU A 250 -9.04 -11.40 -7.78
C LEU A 250 -8.63 -12.88 -7.89
N ASP A 251 -7.56 -13.29 -7.22
CA ASP A 251 -7.13 -14.70 -7.19
C ASP A 251 -8.25 -15.62 -6.66
N GLY A 252 -8.99 -15.16 -5.66
CA GLY A 252 -10.18 -15.83 -5.13
C GLY A 252 -11.30 -15.94 -6.18
N GLN A 253 -11.70 -14.82 -6.80
CA GLN A 253 -12.74 -14.79 -7.84
C GLN A 253 -12.38 -15.70 -9.02
N LEU A 254 -11.13 -15.65 -9.50
CA LEU A 254 -10.63 -16.51 -10.56
C LEU A 254 -10.60 -17.99 -10.17
N ALA A 255 -10.51 -18.33 -8.88
CA ALA A 255 -10.58 -19.72 -8.45
C ALA A 255 -12.02 -20.27 -8.56
N TYR A 256 -13.03 -19.42 -8.28
CA TYR A 256 -14.44 -19.78 -8.36
C TYR A 256 -14.96 -19.85 -9.79
N TYR A 257 -14.65 -18.86 -10.64
CA TYR A 257 -15.25 -18.71 -11.97
C TYR A 257 -14.37 -19.18 -13.12
N ARG A 258 -13.28 -19.89 -12.82
CA ARG A 258 -12.28 -20.27 -13.82
C ARG A 258 -12.86 -21.07 -14.98
N ILE A 259 -12.49 -20.71 -16.20
CA ILE A 259 -12.68 -21.61 -17.35
C ILE A 259 -11.70 -22.80 -17.25
N TYR A 260 -12.24 -23.98 -16.93
CA TYR A 260 -11.49 -25.23 -16.81
C TYR A 260 -11.34 -25.95 -18.16
N VAL A 261 -10.51 -25.41 -19.05
CA VAL A 261 -10.15 -26.07 -20.32
C VAL A 261 -8.74 -26.67 -20.23
N ARG A 262 -8.58 -27.92 -20.68
CA ARG A 262 -7.26 -28.57 -20.73
C ARG A 262 -6.46 -28.06 -21.93
N LEU A 263 -5.64 -27.04 -21.70
CA LEU A 263 -4.86 -26.40 -22.75
C LEU A 263 -3.48 -27.05 -22.93
N LYS A 264 -3.13 -27.31 -24.20
CA LYS A 264 -1.78 -27.79 -24.58
C LYS A 264 -0.82 -26.63 -24.85
N LYS A 265 -1.32 -25.54 -25.46
CA LYS A 265 -0.53 -24.39 -25.89
C LYS A 265 -0.55 -23.30 -24.81
N TYR A 266 0.62 -22.74 -24.51
CA TYR A 266 0.76 -21.80 -23.39
C TYR A 266 0.04 -20.48 -23.61
N TYR A 267 0.04 -19.94 -24.84
CA TYR A 267 -0.59 -18.66 -25.15
C TYR A 267 -2.12 -18.70 -24.94
N MET A 268 -2.76 -19.85 -25.18
CA MET A 268 -4.17 -20.03 -24.86
C MET A 268 -4.41 -19.89 -23.35
N ARG A 269 -3.44 -20.28 -22.51
CA ARG A 269 -3.58 -20.13 -21.06
C ARG A 269 -3.61 -18.65 -20.65
N PHE A 270 -2.86 -17.79 -21.33
CA PHE A 270 -2.97 -16.34 -21.15
C PHE A 270 -4.30 -15.82 -21.66
N PHE A 271 -4.73 -16.22 -22.86
CA PHE A 271 -6.00 -15.79 -23.45
C PHE A 271 -7.20 -16.01 -22.51
N TYR A 272 -7.40 -17.24 -22.03
CA TYR A 272 -8.51 -17.52 -21.10
C TYR A 272 -8.34 -16.80 -19.75
N HIS A 273 -7.10 -16.64 -19.27
CA HIS A 273 -6.85 -15.91 -18.03
C HIS A 273 -7.21 -14.43 -18.12
N PHE A 274 -7.09 -13.82 -19.30
CA PHE A 274 -7.51 -12.44 -19.53
C PHE A 274 -9.00 -12.30 -19.85
N ILE A 275 -9.68 -13.37 -20.27
CA ILE A 275 -11.14 -13.41 -20.39
C ILE A 275 -11.82 -13.55 -19.03
N ASP A 276 -11.22 -14.33 -18.13
CA ASP A 276 -11.74 -14.55 -16.77
C ASP A 276 -11.62 -13.29 -15.88
N LYS A 277 -11.01 -12.20 -16.38
CA LYS A 277 -10.63 -10.98 -15.63
C LYS A 277 -11.58 -9.82 -15.85
#